data_AF-A0A428Y356-F1
#
_entry.id   AF-A0A428Y356-F1
#
_cell.length_a   1.000
_cell.length_b   1.000
_cell.length_c   1.000
_cell.angle_alpha   90.00
_cell.angle_beta   90.00
_cell.angle_gamma   90.00
#
_symmetry.space_group_name_H-M   'P 1'
#
loop_
_entity.id
_entity.type
_entity.pdbx_description
1 polymer ?
#
loop_
_entity_poly.entity_id
_entity_poly.type
_entity_poly.pdbx_seq_one_letter_code
_entity_poly.pdbx_strand_id
1 'polypeptide(L)'
;MGAIAAVVLVMIVNEANDPPMKILVPPPGDVGPYVPITSVVEVVVTQPTDPTTATTKVPSPQQPGQHQTSTTRQPATGQIARTTAARTPATKTTGLEPPAPPDDGPVPVIVCPNVAAALPAVPAGAQTEVTRELRNLETWLAEANRRLVASVGISDPGFVHNAILGPLISQRIASLDRIAIAIGRFGPRPAGLERLAPCSVR
;
A
#
# COMPACT_ATOMS: atom_id res chain seq x y z
N MET A 1 37.09 27.35 -51.88
CA MET A 1 35.64 27.57 -51.96
C MET A 1 34.96 26.21 -51.86
N GLY A 2 34.14 26.00 -50.83
CA GLY A 2 33.43 24.74 -50.55
C GLY A 2 33.51 24.37 -49.07
N ALA A 3 32.52 24.81 -48.30
CA ALA A 3 32.36 24.57 -46.87
C ALA A 3 31.17 23.63 -46.61
N ILE A 4 31.03 23.20 -45.34
CA ILE A 4 29.84 22.59 -44.69
C ILE A 4 29.77 21.05 -44.89
N ALA A 5 29.69 20.17 -43.89
CA ALA A 5 29.16 20.26 -42.54
C ALA A 5 29.90 19.33 -41.56
N ALA A 6 30.04 19.80 -40.32
CA ALA A 6 30.29 18.96 -39.16
C ALA A 6 29.03 18.12 -38.85
N VAL A 7 29.18 16.81 -38.75
CA VAL A 7 28.30 15.98 -37.91
C VAL A 7 29.20 15.05 -37.12
N VAL A 8 29.57 15.53 -35.93
CA VAL A 8 29.72 14.78 -34.68
C VAL A 8 29.78 13.26 -34.86
N LEU A 9 30.96 12.75 -35.20
CA LEU A 9 31.31 11.34 -35.00
C LEU A 9 31.80 11.17 -33.55
N VAL A 10 30.91 11.43 -32.59
CA VAL A 10 31.11 11.09 -31.17
C VAL A 10 29.87 10.33 -30.71
N MET A 11 29.74 9.09 -31.19
CA MET A 11 28.87 8.04 -30.65
C MET A 11 29.55 6.66 -30.84
N ILE A 12 30.86 6.57 -30.63
CA ILE A 12 31.57 5.28 -30.53
C ILE A 12 32.42 5.31 -29.25
N VAL A 13 31.74 5.49 -28.13
CA VAL A 13 32.02 4.88 -26.81
C VAL A 13 30.60 4.62 -26.30
N ASN A 14 30.12 3.40 -26.14
CA ASN A 14 30.68 2.42 -25.23
C ASN A 14 30.14 1.03 -25.60
N GLU A 15 31.05 0.17 -26.04
CA GLU A 15 30.90 -1.27 -26.05
C GLU A 15 30.64 -1.77 -24.62
N ALA A 16 29.97 -2.91 -24.52
CA ALA A 16 30.08 -3.87 -23.42
C ALA A 16 29.31 -3.60 -22.11
N ASN A 17 28.29 -4.45 -21.93
CA ASN A 17 28.11 -5.25 -20.72
C ASN A 17 27.39 -4.62 -19.54
N ASP A 18 26.11 -4.27 -19.72
CA ASP A 18 25.16 -4.49 -18.63
C ASP A 18 24.57 -5.90 -18.84
N PRO A 19 24.86 -6.89 -17.97
CA PRO A 19 24.06 -8.11 -17.96
C PRO A 19 22.60 -7.69 -17.74
N PRO A 20 21.59 -8.45 -18.22
CA PRO A 20 20.27 -8.26 -17.65
C PRO A 20 20.46 -8.43 -16.15
N MET A 21 20.22 -7.38 -15.36
CA MET A 21 19.89 -7.56 -13.97
C MET A 21 18.74 -8.54 -14.00
N LYS A 22 19.05 -9.82 -13.84
CA LYS A 22 18.12 -10.79 -13.30
C LYS A 22 17.68 -10.10 -12.02
N ILE A 23 16.49 -9.53 -12.06
CA ILE A 23 15.68 -9.35 -10.89
C ILE A 23 15.59 -10.76 -10.35
N LEU A 24 16.56 -11.11 -9.49
CA LEU A 24 16.53 -12.30 -8.70
C LEU A 24 15.32 -12.04 -7.80
N VAL A 25 14.17 -12.50 -8.28
CA VAL A 25 12.99 -12.65 -7.45
C VAL A 25 13.48 -13.47 -6.28
N PRO A 26 13.58 -12.90 -5.06
CA PRO A 26 14.00 -13.67 -3.92
C PRO A 26 13.01 -14.84 -3.78
N PRO A 27 13.48 -16.06 -3.45
CA PRO A 27 12.58 -17.18 -3.23
C PRO A 27 11.52 -16.76 -2.19
N PRO A 28 10.23 -17.07 -2.40
CA PRO A 28 9.19 -16.77 -1.44
C PRO A 28 9.40 -17.66 -0.22
N GLY A 29 10.15 -17.18 0.78
CA GLY A 29 10.42 -18.04 1.92
C GLY A 29 11.49 -17.54 2.88
N ASP A 30 11.44 -16.27 3.29
CA ASP A 30 11.97 -15.82 4.60
C ASP A 30 11.36 -14.47 4.94
N VAL A 31 10.07 -14.48 5.31
CA VAL A 31 9.48 -13.38 6.09
C VAL A 31 10.05 -13.47 7.51
N GLY A 32 11.26 -12.96 7.68
CA GLY A 32 11.77 -12.61 9.01
C GLY A 32 10.76 -11.71 9.73
N PRO A 33 10.73 -11.70 11.08
CA PRO A 33 9.72 -10.99 11.84
C PRO A 33 9.69 -9.51 11.46
N TYR A 34 8.58 -9.09 10.86
CA TYR A 34 8.27 -7.71 10.55
C TYR A 34 8.17 -6.95 11.88
N VAL A 35 9.27 -6.29 12.26
CA VAL A 35 9.26 -5.34 13.39
C VAL A 35 8.29 -4.20 13.05
N PRO A 36 7.28 -3.94 13.88
CA PRO A 36 6.37 -2.84 13.63
C PRO A 36 7.14 -1.51 13.74
N ILE A 37 6.97 -0.65 12.73
CA ILE A 37 7.42 0.75 12.73
C ILE A 37 6.59 1.56 13.74
N THR A 38 6.85 1.38 15.04
CA THR A 38 6.29 2.21 16.12
C THR A 38 7.30 3.17 16.74
N SER A 39 8.42 3.46 16.07
CA SER A 39 9.36 4.50 16.51
C SER A 39 10.02 5.23 15.35
N VAL A 40 9.28 6.16 14.75
CA VAL A 40 9.81 7.41 14.18
C VAL A 40 8.74 8.49 14.39
N VAL A 41 8.44 8.77 15.65
CA VAL A 41 7.90 10.08 16.06
C VAL A 41 8.86 10.62 17.10
N GLU A 42 9.97 11.15 16.61
CA GLU A 42 10.64 12.28 17.25
C GLU A 42 11.34 13.07 16.15
N VAL A 43 10.52 13.73 15.32
CA VAL A 43 10.97 15.02 14.78
C VAL A 43 10.96 15.95 16.00
N VAL A 44 12.07 15.96 16.74
CA VAL A 44 12.41 17.08 17.61
C VAL A 44 12.48 18.29 16.69
N VAL A 45 11.37 19.02 16.63
CA VAL A 45 11.32 20.38 16.11
C VAL A 45 12.14 21.23 17.09
N THR A 46 13.45 21.33 16.86
CA THR A 46 14.22 22.45 17.40
C THR A 46 13.76 23.69 16.63
N GLN A 47 12.83 24.43 17.21
CA GLN A 47 12.52 25.79 16.79
C GLN A 47 13.79 26.66 16.94
N PRO A 48 14.23 27.40 15.91
CA PRO A 48 15.07 28.57 16.13
C PRO A 48 14.19 29.74 16.60
N THR A 49 14.51 30.26 17.77
CA THR A 49 13.93 31.48 18.35
C THR A 49 14.58 32.74 17.78
N ASP A 50 13.70 33.70 17.46
CA ASP A 50 13.86 35.17 17.48
C ASP A 50 14.59 35.89 16.33
N PRO A 51 14.42 37.23 16.17
CA PRO A 51 13.17 38.00 16.04
C PRO A 51 13.27 39.07 14.92
N THR A 52 12.16 39.78 14.60
CA THR A 52 12.07 41.24 14.28
C THR A 52 10.92 41.59 13.32
N THR A 53 9.91 42.25 13.89
CA THR A 53 9.19 43.47 13.48
C THR A 53 9.03 43.82 11.99
N ALA A 54 7.78 43.87 11.50
CA ALA A 54 7.06 45.09 11.08
C ALA A 54 5.83 44.79 10.17
N THR A 55 4.68 45.38 10.54
CA THR A 55 3.62 45.97 9.69
C THR A 55 3.07 45.11 8.54
N THR A 56 1.78 44.74 8.48
CA THR A 56 0.68 45.65 8.12
C THR A 56 -0.68 44.96 8.33
N LYS A 57 -1.62 45.70 8.92
CA LYS A 57 -3.07 45.46 8.99
C LYS A 57 -3.71 45.36 7.59
N VAL A 58 -4.66 44.43 7.36
CA VAL A 58 -5.87 44.52 6.50
C VAL A 58 -6.62 43.15 6.52
N PRO A 59 -7.96 43.11 6.38
CA PRO A 59 -8.84 42.21 7.12
C PRO A 59 -9.26 40.93 6.39
N SER A 60 -9.74 40.00 7.21
CA SER A 60 -10.37 38.71 6.90
C SER A 60 -11.58 38.83 5.96
N PRO A 61 -11.68 38.00 4.90
CA PRO A 61 -12.94 37.70 4.25
C PRO A 61 -13.65 36.55 4.99
N GLN A 62 -14.84 36.84 5.51
CA GLN A 62 -15.77 35.84 6.02
C GLN A 62 -16.13 34.81 4.96
N GLN A 63 -16.01 33.52 5.32
CA GLN A 63 -16.71 32.44 4.64
C GLN A 63 -18.10 32.25 5.27
N PRO A 64 -19.20 32.24 4.49
CA PRO A 64 -20.56 32.11 5.03
C PRO A 64 -20.89 30.67 5.41
N GLY A 65 -21.47 30.52 6.61
CA GLY A 65 -22.61 29.64 6.85
C GLY A 65 -22.36 28.13 6.83
N GLN A 66 -21.88 27.58 7.95
CA GLN A 66 -22.35 26.26 8.38
C GLN A 66 -23.35 26.44 9.51
N HIS A 67 -24.63 26.29 9.15
CA HIS A 67 -25.71 26.09 10.11
C HIS A 67 -25.45 24.78 10.86
N GLN A 68 -24.93 24.88 12.08
CA GLN A 68 -24.98 23.78 13.04
C GLN A 68 -26.31 23.86 13.79
N THR A 69 -27.33 23.17 13.28
CA THR A 69 -28.56 22.93 14.03
C THR A 69 -28.36 21.74 14.96
N SER A 70 -28.12 22.07 16.23
CA SER A 70 -28.53 21.41 17.46
C SER A 70 -29.05 19.97 17.39
N THR A 71 -28.41 19.06 18.12
CA THR A 71 -29.12 18.04 18.93
C THR A 71 -28.30 17.70 20.18
N THR A 72 -28.76 18.27 21.30
CA THR A 72 -28.94 17.65 22.62
C THR A 72 -27.71 17.13 23.40
N ARG A 73 -27.20 18.02 24.26
CA ARG A 73 -26.97 17.89 25.72
C ARG A 73 -27.00 16.47 26.33
N GLN A 74 -25.86 16.02 26.87
CA GLN A 74 -25.87 15.31 28.16
C GLN A 74 -24.56 15.51 28.96
N PRO A 75 -24.65 15.71 30.30
CA PRO A 75 -23.56 16.23 31.13
C PRO A 75 -22.63 15.15 31.72
N ALA A 76 -21.52 15.67 32.24
CA ALA A 76 -20.37 15.00 32.83
C ALA A 76 -20.68 13.86 33.81
N THR A 77 -19.88 12.81 33.62
CA THR A 77 -19.78 11.57 34.37
C THR A 77 -19.48 11.80 35.86
N GLY A 78 -20.34 11.26 36.72
CA GLY A 78 -20.06 11.04 38.12
C GLY A 78 -19.09 9.86 38.34
N GLN A 79 -18.06 10.15 39.12
CA GLN A 79 -17.59 9.40 40.29
C GLN A 79 -17.49 7.85 40.25
N ILE A 80 -16.23 7.41 40.36
CA ILE A 80 -15.69 6.38 41.27
C ILE A 80 -16.61 5.27 41.79
N ALA A 81 -16.31 4.03 41.39
CA ALA A 81 -16.34 2.88 42.30
C ALA A 81 -15.39 1.79 41.82
N ARG A 82 -14.34 1.55 42.62
CA ARG A 82 -13.56 0.31 42.58
C ARG A 82 -14.39 -0.80 43.21
N THR A 83 -14.61 -1.88 42.47
CA THR A 83 -15.05 -3.16 43.04
C THR A 83 -14.30 -4.29 42.36
N THR A 84 -13.49 -4.95 43.17
CA THR A 84 -12.88 -6.26 42.98
C THR A 84 -13.91 -7.34 42.67
N ALA A 85 -13.61 -8.26 41.75
CA ALA A 85 -13.72 -9.71 41.95
C ALA A 85 -13.52 -10.45 40.62
N ALA A 86 -12.48 -11.28 40.58
CA ALA A 86 -12.33 -12.34 39.60
C ALA A 86 -13.52 -13.30 39.70
N ARG A 87 -14.08 -13.68 38.55
CA ARG A 87 -14.96 -14.85 38.45
C ARG A 87 -14.70 -15.56 37.14
N THR A 88 -13.85 -16.56 37.22
CA THR A 88 -13.62 -17.58 36.20
C THR A 88 -14.92 -18.37 35.98
N PRO A 89 -15.45 -18.49 34.75
CA PRO A 89 -16.42 -19.53 34.45
C PRO A 89 -15.69 -20.87 34.31
N ALA A 90 -15.90 -21.78 35.27
CA ALA A 90 -15.56 -23.18 35.11
C ALA A 90 -16.61 -23.82 34.19
N THR A 91 -16.28 -23.98 32.91
CA THR A 91 -17.07 -24.78 31.98
C THR A 91 -16.77 -26.26 32.22
N LYS A 92 -17.84 -27.02 32.44
CA LYS A 92 -17.88 -28.45 32.71
C LYS A 92 -17.43 -29.23 31.46
N THR A 93 -16.26 -29.86 31.53
CA THR A 93 -15.75 -30.79 30.51
C THR A 93 -16.53 -32.10 30.56
N THR A 94 -17.35 -32.34 29.55
CA THR A 94 -17.89 -33.66 29.20
C THR A 94 -17.45 -33.95 27.77
N GLY A 95 -16.75 -35.07 27.57
CA GLY A 95 -16.47 -35.63 26.25
C GLY A 95 -15.01 -35.52 25.81
N LEU A 96 -14.24 -36.58 26.09
CA LEU A 96 -12.98 -36.87 25.40
C LEU A 96 -13.33 -37.42 24.02
N GLU A 97 -13.60 -36.54 23.06
CA GLU A 97 -13.36 -36.84 21.64
C GLU A 97 -12.15 -36.00 21.25
N PRO A 98 -11.06 -36.61 20.75
CA PRO A 98 -9.97 -35.85 20.15
C PRO A 98 -10.55 -34.94 19.06
N PRO A 99 -10.18 -33.65 18.99
CA PRO A 99 -10.56 -32.84 17.84
C PRO A 99 -10.09 -33.58 16.59
N ALA A 100 -10.98 -33.72 15.61
CA ALA A 100 -10.60 -34.24 14.30
C ALA A 100 -9.38 -33.46 13.80
N PRO A 101 -8.40 -34.12 13.15
CA PRO A 101 -7.29 -33.41 12.52
C PRO A 101 -7.88 -32.33 11.60
N PRO A 102 -7.32 -31.11 11.58
CA PRO A 102 -7.78 -30.10 10.65
C PRO A 102 -7.73 -30.69 9.25
N ASP A 103 -8.80 -30.53 8.48
CA ASP A 103 -8.81 -30.91 7.08
C ASP A 103 -7.68 -30.14 6.39
N ASP A 104 -6.63 -30.85 5.97
CA ASP A 104 -5.50 -30.34 5.16
C ASP A 104 -5.97 -30.06 3.72
N GLY A 105 -7.11 -29.38 3.57
CA GLY A 105 -7.60 -28.88 2.30
C GLY A 105 -6.63 -27.83 1.75
N PRO A 106 -6.56 -27.65 0.41
CA PRO A 106 -5.72 -26.62 -0.19
C PRO A 106 -6.01 -25.24 0.44
N VAL A 107 -4.96 -24.56 0.90
CA VAL A 107 -5.08 -23.20 1.41
C VAL A 107 -5.39 -22.29 0.21
N PRO A 108 -6.50 -21.53 0.23
CA PRO A 108 -6.87 -20.68 -0.89
C PRO A 108 -5.85 -19.55 -1.06
N VAL A 109 -5.51 -19.23 -2.31
CA VAL A 109 -4.50 -18.23 -2.66
C VAL A 109 -5.02 -17.23 -3.67
N ILE A 110 -4.64 -15.96 -3.51
CA ILE A 110 -4.94 -14.91 -4.47
C ILE A 110 -3.87 -14.90 -5.56
N VAL A 111 -4.31 -14.95 -6.81
CA VAL A 111 -3.48 -14.85 -8.00
C VAL A 111 -3.83 -13.57 -8.76
N CYS A 112 -2.80 -12.81 -9.12
CA CYS A 112 -2.93 -11.58 -9.90
C CYS A 112 -2.08 -11.66 -11.19
N PRO A 113 -2.45 -10.95 -12.27
CA PRO A 113 -1.62 -10.78 -13.45
C PRO A 113 -0.25 -10.19 -13.11
N ASN A 114 0.79 -10.69 -13.78
CA ASN A 114 2.15 -10.18 -13.65
C ASN A 114 2.27 -8.85 -14.42
N VAL A 115 2.37 -7.75 -13.68
CA VAL A 115 2.48 -6.41 -14.24
C VAL A 115 3.85 -6.18 -14.87
N ALA A 116 4.93 -6.58 -14.20
CA ALA A 116 6.30 -6.35 -14.67
C ALA A 116 6.55 -6.96 -16.06
N ALA A 117 5.97 -8.14 -16.31
CA ALA A 117 6.06 -8.81 -17.61
C ALA A 117 5.21 -8.13 -18.72
N ALA A 118 4.21 -7.33 -18.36
CA ALA A 118 3.29 -6.68 -19.29
C ALA A 118 3.63 -5.20 -19.56
N LEU A 119 4.59 -4.62 -18.82
CA LEU A 119 5.03 -3.25 -19.04
C LEU A 119 5.87 -3.13 -20.32
N PRO A 120 5.73 -2.02 -21.07
CA PRO A 120 6.67 -1.70 -22.14
C PRO A 120 8.05 -1.34 -21.57
N ALA A 121 9.01 -1.04 -22.46
CA ALA A 121 10.31 -0.53 -22.05
C ALA A 121 10.16 0.69 -21.13
N VAL A 122 10.73 0.59 -19.92
CA VAL A 122 10.66 1.64 -18.90
C VAL A 122 11.80 2.64 -19.11
N PRO A 123 11.51 3.94 -19.31
CA PRO A 123 12.55 4.96 -19.42
C PRO A 123 13.40 5.05 -18.15
N ALA A 124 14.70 5.36 -18.29
CA ALA A 124 15.63 5.43 -17.15
C ALA A 124 15.13 6.34 -16.02
N GLY A 125 14.53 7.49 -16.35
CA GLY A 125 13.96 8.42 -15.36
C GLY A 125 12.74 7.90 -14.60
N ALA A 126 12.06 6.86 -15.10
CA ALA A 126 10.89 6.26 -14.46
C ALA A 126 11.22 5.04 -13.58
N GLN A 127 12.41 4.46 -13.71
CA GLN A 127 12.75 3.15 -13.12
C GLN A 127 12.52 3.08 -11.60
N THR A 128 12.96 4.10 -10.86
CA THR A 128 12.81 4.13 -9.39
C THR A 128 11.34 4.13 -8.98
N GLU A 129 10.51 4.92 -9.65
CA GLU A 129 9.09 5.04 -9.34
C GLU A 129 8.33 3.76 -9.72
N VAL A 130 8.60 3.21 -10.90
CA VAL A 130 8.01 1.94 -11.36
C VAL A 130 8.38 0.80 -10.42
N THR A 131 9.65 0.70 -10.03
CA THR A 131 10.13 -0.32 -9.08
C THR A 131 9.42 -0.20 -7.73
N ARG A 132 9.25 1.02 -7.22
CA ARG A 132 8.53 1.24 -5.96
C ARG A 132 7.08 0.77 -6.05
N GLU A 133 6.38 1.10 -7.14
CA GLU A 133 4.99 0.69 -7.32
C GLU A 133 4.86 -0.83 -7.54
N LEU A 134 5.78 -1.47 -8.27
CA LEU A 134 5.81 -2.93 -8.39
C LEU A 134 5.96 -3.61 -7.01
N ARG A 135 6.82 -3.09 -6.15
CA ARG A 135 6.95 -3.59 -4.76
C ARG A 135 5.68 -3.35 -3.94
N ASN A 136 4.99 -2.22 -4.13
CA ASN A 136 3.71 -1.97 -3.46
C ASN A 136 2.66 -3.01 -3.86
N LEU A 137 2.59 -3.37 -5.15
CA LEU A 137 1.67 -4.41 -5.62
C LEU A 137 1.89 -5.75 -4.90
N GLU A 138 3.14 -6.14 -4.68
CA GLU A 138 3.49 -7.36 -3.93
C GLU A 138 3.09 -7.28 -2.46
N THR A 139 3.33 -6.14 -1.81
CA THR A 139 2.90 -5.91 -0.42
C THR A 139 1.40 -6.06 -0.27
N TRP A 140 0.61 -5.47 -1.18
CA TRP A 140 -0.85 -5.56 -1.13
C TRP A 140 -1.34 -6.98 -1.39
N LEU A 141 -0.69 -7.71 -2.29
CA LEU A 141 -0.99 -9.13 -2.52
C LEU A 141 -0.69 -9.99 -1.29
N ALA A 142 0.45 -9.77 -0.62
CA ALA A 142 0.82 -10.49 0.59
C ALA A 142 -0.18 -10.23 1.73
N GLU A 143 -0.57 -8.98 1.96
CA GLU A 143 -1.57 -8.63 2.97
C GLU A 143 -2.95 -9.21 2.64
N ALA A 144 -3.37 -9.17 1.37
CA ALA A 144 -4.63 -9.77 0.96
C ALA A 144 -4.63 -11.29 1.15
N ASN A 145 -3.52 -11.98 0.85
CA ASN A 145 -3.37 -13.41 1.10
C ASN A 145 -3.42 -13.73 2.60
N ARG A 146 -2.76 -12.94 3.46
CA ARG A 146 -2.86 -13.09 4.91
C ARG A 146 -4.31 -12.98 5.38
N ARG A 147 -5.04 -11.98 4.89
CA ARG A 147 -6.45 -11.77 5.22
C ARG A 147 -7.34 -12.91 4.70
N LEU A 148 -7.01 -13.50 3.56
CA LEU A 148 -7.72 -14.65 3.00
C LEU A 148 -7.58 -15.88 3.89
N VAL A 149 -6.36 -16.21 4.32
CA VAL A 149 -6.13 -17.32 5.25
C VAL A 149 -6.84 -17.09 6.58
N ALA A 150 -6.81 -15.86 7.11
CA ALA A 150 -7.53 -15.50 8.33
C ALA A 150 -9.05 -15.56 8.21
N SER A 151 -9.59 -15.65 6.99
CA SER A 151 -11.04 -15.72 6.73
C SER A 151 -11.58 -17.14 6.58
N VAL A 152 -10.72 -18.16 6.64
CA VAL A 152 -11.14 -19.56 6.60
C VAL A 152 -12.10 -19.83 7.77
N GLY A 153 -13.29 -20.36 7.46
CA GLY A 153 -14.37 -20.58 8.43
C GLY A 153 -15.40 -19.44 8.56
N ILE A 154 -15.16 -18.27 7.95
CA ILE A 154 -16.16 -17.19 7.86
C ILE A 154 -17.15 -17.54 6.73
N SER A 155 -18.42 -17.79 7.09
CA SER A 155 -19.46 -18.23 6.15
C SER A 155 -20.27 -17.07 5.56
N ASP A 156 -19.62 -15.98 5.15
CA ASP A 156 -20.28 -14.90 4.42
C ASP A 156 -19.93 -14.97 2.92
N PRO A 157 -20.89 -15.27 2.03
CA PRO A 157 -20.63 -15.47 0.59
C PRO A 157 -19.97 -14.27 -0.09
N GLY A 158 -20.18 -13.05 0.41
CA GLY A 158 -19.63 -11.82 -0.17
C GLY A 158 -18.30 -11.37 0.42
N PHE A 159 -17.87 -11.91 1.57
CA PHE A 159 -16.78 -11.32 2.35
C PHE A 159 -15.46 -11.27 1.60
N VAL A 160 -15.03 -12.39 1.00
CA VAL A 160 -13.76 -12.45 0.27
C VAL A 160 -13.76 -11.48 -0.91
N HIS A 161 -14.87 -11.38 -1.63
CA HIS A 161 -14.99 -10.46 -2.75
C HIS A 161 -14.97 -8.99 -2.29
N ASN A 162 -15.80 -8.65 -1.31
CA ASN A 162 -16.04 -7.26 -0.91
C ASN A 162 -14.92 -6.71 -0.01
N ALA A 163 -14.42 -7.51 0.93
CA ALA A 163 -13.48 -7.05 1.95
C ALA A 163 -12.02 -7.31 1.59
N ILE A 164 -11.74 -8.32 0.75
CA ILE A 164 -10.37 -8.71 0.40
C ILE A 164 -10.05 -8.34 -1.05
N LEU A 165 -10.77 -8.88 -2.03
CA LEU A 165 -10.50 -8.64 -3.45
C LEU A 165 -10.81 -7.20 -3.86
N GLY A 166 -11.93 -6.62 -3.41
CA GLY A 166 -12.32 -5.24 -3.74
C GLY A 166 -11.25 -4.20 -3.39
N PRO A 167 -10.78 -4.15 -2.13
CA PRO A 167 -9.70 -3.26 -1.71
C PRO A 167 -8.36 -3.57 -2.39
N LEU A 168 -8.05 -4.85 -2.66
CA LEU A 168 -6.83 -5.24 -3.38
C LEU A 168 -6.86 -4.69 -4.81
N ILE A 169 -7.95 -4.91 -5.55
CA ILE A 169 -8.09 -4.47 -6.94
C ILE A 169 -8.01 -2.94 -7.02
N SER A 170 -8.67 -2.22 -6.12
CA SER A 170 -8.60 -0.75 -6.06
C SER A 170 -7.16 -0.24 -5.87
N GLN A 171 -6.39 -0.86 -4.98
CA GLN A 171 -4.99 -0.50 -4.75
C GLN A 171 -4.12 -0.81 -5.97
N ARG A 172 -4.35 -1.95 -6.63
CA ARG A 172 -3.66 -2.31 -7.86
C ARG A 172 -3.95 -1.30 -8.98
N ILE A 173 -5.20 -0.89 -9.17
CA ILE A 173 -5.57 0.16 -10.14
C ILE A 173 -4.79 1.44 -9.85
N ALA A 174 -4.74 1.88 -8.59
CA ALA A 174 -4.02 3.09 -8.20
C ALA A 174 -2.51 3.00 -8.49
N SER A 175 -1.87 1.88 -8.18
CA SER A 175 -0.44 1.67 -8.50
C SER A 175 -0.19 1.57 -10.01
N LEU A 176 -1.07 0.93 -10.77
CA LEU A 176 -0.98 0.86 -12.23
C LEU A 176 -1.11 2.24 -12.89
N ASP A 177 -2.00 3.09 -12.37
CA ASP A 177 -2.13 4.48 -12.82
C ASP A 177 -0.84 5.29 -12.52
N ARG A 178 -0.26 5.13 -11.32
CA ARG A 178 1.02 5.75 -10.96
C ARG A 178 2.17 5.30 -11.87
N ILE A 179 2.23 4.02 -12.22
CA ILE A 179 3.21 3.49 -13.17
C ILE A 179 3.02 4.14 -14.55
N ALA A 180 1.78 4.23 -15.05
CA ALA A 180 1.51 4.88 -16.32
C ALA A 180 1.92 6.36 -16.31
N ILE A 181 1.62 7.09 -15.24
CA ILE A 181 2.03 8.49 -15.06
C ILE A 181 3.55 8.61 -15.00
N ALA A 182 4.23 7.73 -14.27
CA ALA A 182 5.69 7.75 -14.13
C ALA A 182 6.38 7.57 -15.49
N ILE A 183 5.94 6.59 -16.29
CA ILE A 183 6.45 6.38 -17.64
C ILE A 183 6.11 7.57 -18.55
N GLY A 184 4.87 8.08 -18.45
CA GLY A 184 4.38 9.21 -19.25
C GLY A 184 5.13 10.54 -19.04
N ARG A 185 5.89 10.69 -17.95
CA ARG A 185 6.74 11.87 -17.71
C ARG A 185 8.04 11.86 -18.53
N PHE A 186 8.46 10.70 -19.03
CA PHE A 186 9.73 10.51 -19.73
C PHE A 186 9.56 9.87 -21.12
N GLY A 187 8.32 9.66 -21.57
CA GLY A 187 8.01 9.05 -22.85
C GLY A 187 6.49 8.90 -23.05
N PRO A 188 6.05 8.15 -24.07
CA PRO A 188 4.64 7.89 -24.29
C PRO A 188 4.00 7.16 -23.10
N ARG A 189 2.87 7.67 -22.62
CA ARG A 189 2.11 7.05 -21.53
C ARG A 189 1.51 5.71 -22.00
N PRO A 190 1.76 4.59 -21.31
CA PRO A 190 1.11 3.33 -21.63
C PRO A 190 -0.39 3.42 -21.33
N ALA A 191 -1.20 2.93 -22.25
CA ALA A 191 -2.65 2.83 -22.10
C ALA A 191 -3.07 1.41 -21.73
N GLY A 192 -4.21 1.28 -21.06
CA GLY A 192 -4.79 -0.02 -20.78
C GLY A 192 -4.00 -0.82 -19.75
N LEU A 193 -3.37 -0.21 -18.74
CA LEU A 193 -2.72 -0.98 -17.68
C LEU A 193 -3.73 -1.50 -16.66
N GLU A 194 -4.87 -0.83 -16.48
CA GLU A 194 -5.92 -1.16 -15.52
C GLU A 194 -6.52 -2.57 -15.70
N ARG A 195 -6.45 -3.11 -16.92
CA ARG A 195 -6.85 -4.49 -17.24
C ARG A 195 -5.94 -5.56 -16.62
N LEU A 196 -4.82 -5.17 -16.03
CA LEU A 196 -3.93 -6.02 -15.23
C LEU A 196 -4.26 -5.98 -13.71
N ALA A 197 -5.20 -5.13 -13.30
CA ALA A 197 -5.58 -4.99 -11.90
C ALA A 197 -6.38 -6.17 -11.33
N PRO A 198 -7.31 -6.82 -12.07
CA PRO A 198 -8.15 -7.87 -11.51
C PRO A 198 -7.33 -9.03 -10.93
N CYS A 199 -7.74 -9.53 -9.76
CA CYS A 199 -7.17 -10.71 -9.12
C CYS A 199 -8.28 -11.71 -8.78
N SER A 200 -7.91 -12.98 -8.64
CA SER A 200 -8.84 -14.08 -8.35
C SER A 200 -8.29 -15.02 -7.28
N VAL A 201 -9.18 -15.66 -6.53
CA VAL A 201 -8.80 -16.76 -5.62
C VAL A 201 -8.68 -18.06 -6.41
N ARG A 202 -7.74 -18.92 -6.01
CA ARG A 202 -7.55 -20.30 -6.50
C ARG A 202 -7.39 -21.28 -5.34
#